data_AF-A0A1F8RC73-F1
#
_entry.id   AF-A0A1F8RC73-F1
#
_cell.length_a   1.000
_cell.length_b   1.000
_cell.length_c   1.000
_cell.angle_alpha   90.00
_cell.angle_beta   90.00
_cell.angle_gamma   90.00
#
_symmetry.space_group_name_H-M   'P 1'
#
loop_
_entity.id
_entity.type
_entity.pdbx_description
1 polymer ?
#
loop_
_entity_poly.entity_id
_entity_poly.type
_entity_poly.pdbx_seq_one_letter_code
_entity_poly.pdbx_strand_id
1 'polypeptide(L)'
;MNRSTLRIAIAILTLATALIHLYIAFINFQTGAFEFQPMFLLNGLGYLGLMAALLMNLPFLAGRERLLHYAYMGYAAVTILGWVAFGARNILGYSDKIVEILLILALWQHLRLGEKAA
;
A
#
# COMPACT_ATOMS: atom_id res chain seq x y z
N MET A 1 6.04 6.14 18.34
CA MET A 1 7.09 5.40 17.60
C MET A 1 8.05 6.40 16.97
N ASN A 2 9.33 6.05 16.79
CA ASN A 2 10.27 6.89 16.05
C ASN A 2 10.18 6.60 14.53
N ARG A 3 10.82 7.43 13.69
CA ARG A 3 10.76 7.28 12.22
C ARG A 3 11.28 5.94 11.72
N SER A 4 12.32 5.39 12.34
CA SER A 4 12.90 4.10 11.95
C SER A 4 11.89 2.96 12.17
N THR A 5 11.27 2.92 13.35
CA THR A 5 10.23 1.92 13.65
C THR A 5 9.04 2.05 12.70
N LEU A 6 8.61 3.28 12.38
CA LEU A 6 7.52 3.48 11.41
C LEU A 6 7.91 3.04 10.00
N ARG A 7 9.16 3.26 9.57
CA ARG A 7 9.66 2.79 8.27
C ARG A 7 9.60 1.27 8.15
N ILE A 8 9.98 0.56 9.22
CA ILE A 8 9.85 -0.91 9.28
C ILE A 8 8.37 -1.32 9.25
N ALA A 9 7.51 -0.67 10.04
CA ALA A 9 6.08 -0.96 10.06
C ALA A 9 5.44 -0.74 8.67
N ILE A 10 5.77 0.35 7.99
CA ILE A 10 5.32 0.63 6.62
C ILE A 10 5.77 -0.49 5.68
N ALA A 11 7.03 -0.93 5.76
CA ALA A 11 7.52 -2.01 4.91
C ALA A 11 6.76 -3.33 5.15
N ILE A 12 6.55 -3.71 6.41
CA ILE A 12 5.81 -4.94 6.77
C ILE A 12 4.36 -4.87 6.30
N LEU A 13 3.66 -3.76 6.59
CA LEU A 13 2.27 -3.56 6.19
C LEU A 13 2.13 -3.55 4.66
N THR A 14 3.07 -2.92 3.96
CA THR A 14 3.12 -2.95 2.50
C THR A 14 3.27 -4.37 1.98
N LEU A 15 4.25 -5.12 2.49
CA LEU A 15 4.51 -6.48 2.04
C LEU A 15 3.28 -7.36 2.28
N ALA A 16 2.63 -7.22 3.44
CA ALA A 16 1.40 -7.95 3.74
C ALA A 16 0.30 -7.67 2.70
N THR A 17 -0.04 -6.41 2.44
CA THR A 17 -1.10 -6.09 1.47
C THR A 17 -0.69 -6.44 0.03
N ALA A 18 0.55 -6.18 -0.37
CA ALA A 18 1.05 -6.51 -1.70
C ALA A 18 0.98 -8.02 -1.97
N LEU A 19 1.38 -8.84 -1.01
CA LEU A 19 1.29 -10.30 -1.13
C LEU A 19 -0.15 -10.79 -1.21
N ILE A 20 -1.09 -10.18 -0.47
CA ILE A 20 -2.52 -10.52 -0.58
C ILE A 20 -3.06 -10.19 -1.97
N HIS A 21 -2.76 -8.99 -2.50
CA HIS A 21 -3.18 -8.61 -3.86
C HIS A 21 -2.58 -9.53 -4.92
N LEU A 22 -1.29 -9.85 -4.84
CA LEU A 22 -0.64 -10.76 -5.78
C LEU A 22 -1.16 -12.20 -5.66
N TYR A 23 -1.48 -12.66 -4.44
CA TYR A 23 -2.12 -13.96 -4.22
C TYR A 23 -3.50 -14.02 -4.87
N ILE A 24 -4.34 -13.00 -4.68
CA ILE A 24 -5.67 -12.94 -5.32
C ILE A 24 -5.52 -12.86 -6.85
N ALA A 25 -4.58 -12.06 -7.36
CA ALA A 25 -4.29 -12.01 -8.79
C ALA A 25 -3.89 -13.38 -9.37
N PHE A 26 -3.07 -14.13 -8.63
CA PHE A 26 -2.66 -15.48 -9.01
C PHE A 26 -3.84 -16.45 -9.02
N ILE A 27 -4.68 -16.43 -7.98
CA ILE A 27 -5.88 -17.29 -7.92
C ILE A 27 -6.85 -16.95 -9.05
N ASN A 28 -7.10 -15.67 -9.32
CA ASN A 28 -7.97 -15.24 -10.42
C ASN A 28 -7.43 -15.69 -11.79
N PHE A 29 -6.11 -15.67 -11.97
CA PHE A 29 -5.48 -16.20 -13.17
C PHE A 29 -5.71 -17.72 -13.31
N GLN A 30 -5.57 -18.48 -12.23
CA GLN A 30 -5.79 -19.94 -12.24
C GLN A 30 -7.25 -20.33 -12.48
N THR A 31 -8.21 -19.56 -11.98
CA THR A 31 -9.65 -19.85 -12.10
C THR A 31 -10.29 -19.26 -13.36
N GLY A 32 -9.55 -18.48 -14.15
CA GLY A 32 -10.06 -17.80 -15.35
C GLY A 32 -10.87 -16.52 -15.06
N ALA A 33 -10.84 -16.01 -13.82
CA ALA A 33 -11.52 -14.78 -13.40
C ALA A 33 -10.74 -13.52 -13.83
N PHE A 34 -10.56 -13.32 -15.13
CA PHE A 34 -9.70 -12.28 -15.68
C PHE A 34 -10.23 -10.85 -15.55
N GLU A 35 -11.52 -10.66 -15.27
CA GLU A 35 -12.15 -9.33 -15.19
C GLU A 35 -11.46 -8.43 -14.15
N PHE A 36 -11.11 -8.98 -12.99
CA PHE A 36 -10.46 -8.25 -11.89
C PHE A 36 -8.98 -8.58 -11.73
N GLN A 37 -8.46 -9.58 -12.45
CA GLN A 37 -7.07 -10.04 -12.30
C GLN A 37 -6.04 -8.93 -12.53
N PRO A 38 -6.13 -8.09 -13.59
CA PRO A 38 -5.17 -7.02 -13.81
C PRO A 38 -5.17 -5.99 -12.67
N MET A 39 -6.35 -5.69 -12.09
CA MET A 39 -6.47 -4.75 -10.98
C MET A 39 -5.70 -5.25 -9.75
N PHE A 40 -5.87 -6.51 -9.36
CA PHE A 40 -5.13 -7.09 -8.23
C PHE A 40 -3.62 -7.18 -8.49
N LEU A 41 -3.21 -7.53 -9.71
CA LEU A 41 -1.79 -7.57 -10.08
C LEU A 41 -1.15 -6.19 -9.99
N LEU A 42 -1.80 -5.18 -10.57
CA LEU A 42 -1.33 -3.79 -10.54
C LEU A 42 -1.35 -3.21 -9.13
N ASN A 43 -2.32 -3.58 -8.29
CA ASN A 43 -2.35 -3.23 -6.87
C ASN A 43 -1.09 -3.72 -6.15
N GLY A 44 -0.79 -5.00 -6.25
CA GLY A 44 0.39 -5.60 -5.63
C GLY A 44 1.70 -4.94 -6.11
N LEU A 45 1.85 -4.73 -7.41
CA LEU A 45 3.03 -4.07 -7.98
C LEU A 45 3.14 -2.59 -7.59
N GLY A 46 2.02 -1.86 -7.54
CA GLY A 46 2.00 -0.46 -7.14
C GLY A 46 2.41 -0.26 -5.68
N TYR A 47 1.96 -1.14 -4.78
CA TYR A 47 2.43 -1.17 -3.39
C TYR A 47 3.94 -1.38 -3.29
N LEU A 48 4.47 -2.40 -3.99
CA LEU A 48 5.91 -2.66 -4.00
C LEU A 48 6.70 -1.49 -4.60
N GLY A 49 6.21 -0.89 -5.67
CA GLY A 49 6.82 0.28 -6.31
C GLY A 49 6.87 1.50 -5.39
N LEU A 50 5.78 1.80 -4.69
CA LEU A 50 5.69 2.91 -3.74
C LEU A 50 6.59 2.69 -2.51
N MET A 51 6.67 1.45 -2.00
CA MET A 51 7.63 1.11 -0.96
C MET A 51 9.06 1.23 -1.44
N ALA A 52 9.39 0.74 -2.64
CA ALA A 52 10.73 0.90 -3.21
C ALA A 52 11.11 2.38 -3.32
N ALA A 53 10.20 3.22 -3.83
CA ALA A 53 10.38 4.66 -3.91
C ALA A 53 10.65 5.31 -2.54
N LEU A 54 9.93 4.88 -1.50
CA LEU A 54 10.10 5.38 -0.13
C LEU A 54 11.41 4.90 0.50
N LEU A 55 11.84 3.67 0.23
CA LEU A 55 13.02 3.08 0.86
C LEU A 55 14.33 3.44 0.15
N MET A 56 14.31 3.63 -1.16
CA MET A 56 15.52 3.83 -1.96
C MET A 56 15.97 5.29 -2.09
N ASN A 57 15.20 6.27 -1.57
CA ASN A 57 15.51 7.70 -1.67
C ASN A 57 15.86 8.12 -3.11
N LEU A 58 14.98 7.81 -4.06
CA LEU A 58 15.24 8.04 -5.48
C LEU A 58 15.53 9.54 -5.74
N PRO A 59 16.61 9.89 -6.48
CA PRO A 59 17.04 11.29 -6.64
C PRO A 59 15.96 12.23 -7.22
N PHE A 60 15.11 11.74 -8.12
CA PHE A 60 14.03 12.54 -8.71
C PHE A 60 12.87 12.84 -7.73
N LEU A 61 12.85 12.18 -6.57
CA LEU A 61 11.90 12.42 -5.48
C LEU A 61 12.50 13.31 -4.38
N ALA A 62 13.76 13.72 -4.50
CA ALA A 62 14.38 14.64 -3.55
C ALA A 62 13.58 15.95 -3.47
N GLY A 63 13.20 16.35 -2.26
CA GLY A 63 12.34 17.50 -2.01
C GLY A 63 10.86 17.28 -2.34
N ARG A 64 10.46 16.07 -2.76
CA ARG A 64 9.08 15.67 -3.06
C ARG A 64 8.60 14.51 -2.18
N GLU A 65 9.28 14.26 -1.08
CA GLU A 65 8.99 13.15 -0.17
C GLU A 65 7.56 13.25 0.38
N ARG A 66 7.09 14.47 0.63
CA ARG A 66 5.70 14.72 1.05
C ARG A 66 4.69 14.27 0.00
N LEU A 67 4.94 14.55 -1.27
CA LEU A 67 4.09 14.09 -2.36
C LEU A 67 4.09 12.57 -2.46
N LEU A 68 5.25 11.91 -2.27
CA LEU A 68 5.32 10.45 -2.22
C LEU A 68 4.43 9.88 -1.10
N HIS A 69 4.43 10.47 0.09
CA HIS A 69 3.57 10.01 1.19
C HIS A 69 2.08 10.16 0.88
N TYR A 70 1.68 11.30 0.28
CA TYR A 70 0.30 11.49 -0.14
C TYR A 70 -0.11 10.57 -1.27
N ALA A 71 0.76 10.36 -2.26
CA ALA A 71 0.53 9.38 -3.32
C ALA A 71 0.35 7.98 -2.73
N TYR A 72 1.18 7.62 -1.75
CA TYR A 72 1.12 6.32 -1.11
C TYR A 72 -0.18 6.14 -0.29
N MET A 73 -0.55 7.12 0.53
CA MET A 73 -1.82 7.10 1.26
C MET A 73 -3.03 7.10 0.31
N GLY A 74 -2.97 7.90 -0.75
CA GLY A 74 -4.03 7.98 -1.76
C GLY A 74 -4.20 6.67 -2.51
N TYR A 75 -3.09 5.99 -2.83
CA TYR A 75 -3.13 4.67 -3.45
C TYR A 75 -3.86 3.65 -2.58
N ALA A 76 -3.51 3.57 -1.29
CA ALA A 76 -4.20 2.71 -0.35
C ALA A 76 -5.67 3.10 -0.14
N ALA A 77 -6.00 4.39 -0.17
CA ALA A 77 -7.39 4.81 -0.12
C ALA A 77 -8.18 4.34 -1.36
N VAL A 78 -7.59 4.40 -2.55
CA VAL A 78 -8.21 3.92 -3.80
C VAL A 78 -8.43 2.41 -3.76
N THR A 79 -7.51 1.60 -3.24
CA THR A 79 -7.71 0.15 -3.12
C THR A 79 -8.80 -0.20 -2.12
N ILE A 80 -8.91 0.54 -1.01
CA ILE A 80 -10.03 0.42 -0.05
C ILE A 80 -11.35 0.74 -0.75
N LEU A 81 -11.45 1.87 -1.44
CA LEU A 81 -12.67 2.29 -2.14
C LEU A 81 -13.06 1.31 -3.26
N GLY A 82 -12.08 0.81 -4.01
CA GLY A 82 -12.29 -0.23 -5.02
C GLY A 82 -12.86 -1.52 -4.41
N TRP A 83 -12.35 -1.93 -3.25
CA TRP A 83 -12.92 -3.06 -2.50
C TRP A 83 -14.33 -2.74 -1.95
N VAL A 84 -14.61 -1.52 -1.50
CA VAL A 84 -15.98 -1.13 -1.11
C VAL A 84 -16.94 -1.23 -2.29
N ALA A 85 -16.52 -0.85 -3.50
CA ALA A 85 -17.37 -0.91 -4.67
C ALA A 85 -17.57 -2.34 -5.22
N PHE A 86 -16.49 -3.15 -5.31
CA PHE A 86 -16.50 -4.40 -6.07
C PHE A 86 -15.96 -5.62 -5.30
N GLY A 87 -15.45 -5.43 -4.10
CA GLY A 87 -14.71 -6.45 -3.36
C GLY A 87 -15.59 -7.45 -2.61
N ALA A 88 -15.11 -8.70 -2.53
CA ALA A 88 -15.76 -9.75 -1.75
C ALA A 88 -15.79 -9.44 -0.25
N ARG A 89 -16.93 -9.75 0.39
CA ARG A 89 -17.17 -9.55 1.83
C ARG A 89 -16.79 -10.79 2.64
N ASN A 90 -15.51 -11.13 2.60
CA ASN A 90 -14.95 -12.28 3.31
C ASN A 90 -13.81 -11.85 4.26
N ILE A 91 -13.40 -12.78 5.13
CA ILE A 91 -12.39 -12.54 6.18
C ILE A 91 -11.08 -12.01 5.58
N LEU A 92 -10.65 -12.53 4.42
CA LEU A 92 -9.43 -12.08 3.76
C LEU A 92 -9.54 -10.62 3.31
N GLY A 93 -10.65 -10.24 2.68
CA GLY A 93 -10.91 -8.87 2.23
C GLY A 93 -10.94 -7.87 3.38
N TYR A 94 -11.66 -8.18 4.47
CA TYR A 94 -11.69 -7.31 5.65
C TYR A 94 -10.31 -7.19 6.32
N SER A 95 -9.57 -8.30 6.44
CA SER A 95 -8.21 -8.30 7.01
C SER A 95 -7.26 -7.43 6.21
N ASP A 96 -7.28 -7.53 4.88
CA ASP A 96 -6.45 -6.70 4.00
C ASP A 96 -6.78 -5.20 4.16
N LYS A 97 -8.06 -4.84 4.29
CA LYS A 97 -8.44 -3.43 4.49
C LYS A 97 -7.94 -2.88 5.83
N ILE A 98 -7.95 -3.71 6.89
CA ILE A 98 -7.36 -3.32 8.18
C ILE A 98 -5.86 -3.02 8.00
N VAL A 99 -5.14 -3.87 7.27
CA VAL A 99 -3.71 -3.66 6.97
C VAL A 99 -3.49 -2.36 6.19
N GLU A 100 -4.30 -2.08 5.17
CA GLU A 100 -4.21 -0.84 4.38
C GLU A 100 -4.53 0.41 5.22
N ILE A 101 -5.52 0.34 6.12
CA ILE A 101 -5.81 1.45 7.06
C ILE A 101 -4.63 1.69 8.00
N LEU A 102 -4.06 0.63 8.57
CA LEU A 102 -2.86 0.74 9.41
C LEU A 102 -1.68 1.32 8.64
N LEU A 103 -1.53 0.97 7.36
CA LEU A 103 -0.51 1.53 6.47
C LEU A 103 -0.70 3.04 6.28
N ILE A 104 -1.93 3.49 6.02
CA ILE A 104 -2.24 4.92 5.91
C ILE A 104 -1.87 5.66 7.20
N LEU A 105 -2.25 5.12 8.36
CA LEU A 105 -1.92 5.72 9.66
C LEU A 105 -0.41 5.77 9.90
N ALA A 106 0.32 4.72 9.54
CA ALA A 106 1.79 4.68 9.68
C ALA A 106 2.48 5.70 8.76
N LEU A 107 2.04 5.82 7.50
CA LEU A 107 2.54 6.82 6.54
C LEU A 107 2.31 8.24 7.03
N TRP A 108 1.11 8.52 7.55
CA TRP A 108 0.77 9.83 8.10
C TRP A 108 1.64 10.20 9.30
N GLN A 109 1.84 9.26 10.24
CA GLN A 109 2.75 9.50 11.37
C GLN A 109 4.20 9.69 10.92
N HIS A 110 4.66 8.90 9.93
CA HIS A 110 6.01 9.00 9.41
C HIS A 110 6.27 10.36 8.74
N LEU A 111 5.28 10.88 7.99
CA LEU A 111 5.34 12.20 7.39
C LEU A 111 5.42 13.30 8.47
N ARG A 112 4.53 13.28 9.46
CA ARG A 112 4.49 14.28 10.54
C ARG A 112 5.78 14.37 11.35
N LEU A 113 6.41 13.23 11.63
CA LEU A 113 7.70 13.21 12.33
C LEU A 113 8.84 13.74 11.46
N GLY A 114 8.72 13.68 10.13
CA GLY A 114 9.67 14.31 9.23
C GLY A 114 9.54 15.82 9.20
N GLU A 115 8.31 16.34 9.21
CA GLU A 115 8.04 17.78 9.22
C GLU A 115 8.52 18.46 10.52
N LYS A 116 8.44 17.78 11.68
CA LYS A 116 8.92 18.31 12.96
C LYS A 116 10.44 18.37 13.10
N ALA A 117 11.17 17.70 12.22
CA ALA A 117 12.63 17.60 12.28
C ALA A 117 13.35 18.52 11.27
N ALA A 118 12.59 19.23 10.43
CA ALA A 118 13.05 20.20 9.45
C ALA A 118 12.88 21.62 9.99
#